data_AF-A0A077NNX1-F1
#
_entry.id   AF-A0A077NNX1-F1
#
_cell.length_a   1.000
_cell.length_b   1.000
_cell.length_c   1.000
_cell.angle_alpha   90.00
_cell.angle_beta   90.00
_cell.angle_gamma   90.00
#
_symmetry.space_group_name_H-M   'P 1'
#
loop_
_entity.id
_entity.type
_entity.pdbx_description
1 polymer ?
#
loop_
_entity_poly.entity_id
_entity_poly.type
_entity_poly.pdbx_seq_one_letter_code
_entity_poly.pdbx_strand_id
1 'polypeptide(L)'
;MIQIYIMKKYLSVFLLSLITSTASANISEQEKTVRYLSNYGGLNYSDKGAINMASMAFTQSCNRNITVSELNSISASAEFAELKSKMQNGKTVGVNKAKFILYEKINKLCKKRK
;
A
#
# COMPACT_ATOMS: atom_id res chain seq x y z
N MET A 1 24.36 34.42 31.66
CA MET A 1 23.42 33.44 31.08
C MET A 1 22.61 34.06 29.92
N ILE A 2 23.28 34.52 28.85
CA ILE A 2 22.59 35.08 27.66
C ILE A 2 22.99 34.33 26.38
N GLN A 3 24.15 33.68 26.36
CA GLN A 3 24.68 32.97 25.19
C GLN A 3 23.95 31.66 24.81
N ILE A 4 23.18 31.06 25.72
CA ILE A 4 22.51 29.77 25.43
C ILE A 4 21.24 29.94 24.58
N TYR A 5 20.63 31.14 24.57
CA TYR A 5 19.35 31.34 23.89
C TYR A 5 19.47 31.49 22.37
N ILE A 6 20.65 31.91 21.89
CA ILE A 6 20.85 32.22 20.46
C ILE A 6 21.03 30.94 19.63
N MET A 7 21.61 29.88 20.20
CA MET A 7 21.83 28.60 19.48
C MET A 7 20.55 27.81 19.19
N LYS A 8 19.48 27.99 19.99
CA LYS A 8 18.21 27.26 19.80
C LYS A 8 17.39 27.77 18.61
N LYS A 9 17.61 29.03 18.21
CA LYS A 9 16.85 29.67 17.12
C LYS A 9 17.37 29.28 15.74
N TYR A 10 18.65 28.92 15.61
CA TYR A 10 19.25 28.53 14.32
C TYR A 10 19.15 27.03 14.02
N LEU A 11 19.06 26.17 15.04
CA LEU A 11 18.92 24.72 14.84
C LEU A 11 17.52 24.32 14.35
N SER A 12 16.49 25.12 14.67
CA SER A 12 15.12 24.87 14.24
C SER A 12 14.82 25.36 12.81
N VAL A 13 15.65 26.23 12.25
CA VAL A 13 15.46 26.79 10.89
C VAL A 13 16.17 25.94 9.83
N PHE A 14 17.10 25.07 10.22
CA PHE A 14 17.91 24.28 9.28
C PHE A 14 17.26 22.97 8.81
N LEU A 15 16.12 22.54 9.37
CA LEU A 15 15.36 21.38 8.88
C LEU A 15 14.30 21.74 7.83
N LEU A 16 14.29 22.99 7.36
CA LEU A 16 13.32 23.54 6.41
C LEU A 16 13.81 23.54 4.94
N SER A 17 14.80 22.73 4.59
CA SER A 17 15.19 22.54 3.19
C SER A 17 15.61 21.10 2.95
N LEU A 18 15.27 20.56 1.77
CA LEU A 18 15.28 19.16 1.33
C LEU A 18 14.00 18.43 1.77
N ILE A 19 13.00 18.14 0.93
CA ILE A 19 13.06 17.62 -0.44
C ILE A 19 11.79 18.08 -1.19
N THR A 20 11.91 19.03 -2.11
CA THR A 20 10.84 19.36 -3.07
C THR A 20 11.32 19.13 -4.48
N SER A 21 11.06 17.94 -5.03
CA SER A 21 10.77 17.71 -6.46
C SER A 21 10.59 16.20 -6.72
N THR A 22 9.33 15.81 -7.03
CA THR A 22 8.76 14.49 -7.45
C THR A 22 7.61 13.96 -6.57
N ALA A 23 7.32 14.57 -5.42
CA ALA A 23 6.30 14.07 -4.49
C ALA A 23 4.84 14.19 -4.96
N SER A 24 4.50 15.09 -5.89
CA SER A 24 3.10 15.36 -6.23
C SER A 24 2.40 14.20 -6.95
N ALA A 25 3.10 13.52 -7.88
CA ALA A 25 2.53 12.38 -8.59
C ALA A 25 2.26 11.19 -7.64
N ASN A 26 3.19 10.92 -6.73
CA ASN A 26 3.08 9.83 -5.77
C ASN A 26 1.99 10.08 -4.71
N ILE A 27 1.82 11.32 -4.23
CA ILE A 27 0.73 11.67 -3.30
C ILE A 27 -0.62 11.47 -3.97
N SER A 28 -0.79 11.96 -5.20
CA SER A 28 -2.07 11.84 -5.92
C SER A 28 -2.47 10.37 -6.20
N GLU A 29 -1.51 9.50 -6.49
CA GLU A 29 -1.78 8.08 -6.74
C GLU A 29 -2.06 7.33 -5.44
N GLN A 30 -1.35 7.68 -4.36
CA GLN A 30 -1.59 7.09 -3.04
C GLN A 30 -3.00 7.43 -2.52
N GLU A 31 -3.46 8.66 -2.69
CA GLU A 31 -4.84 9.07 -2.35
C GLU A 31 -5.89 8.27 -3.13
N LYS A 32 -5.67 8.05 -4.44
CA LYS A 32 -6.55 7.21 -5.27
C LYS A 32 -6.59 5.78 -4.77
N THR A 33 -5.44 5.18 -4.44
CA THR A 33 -5.36 3.83 -3.90
C THR A 33 -6.12 3.71 -2.58
N VAL A 34 -5.98 4.68 -1.67
CA VAL A 34 -6.72 4.70 -0.40
C VAL A 34 -8.22 4.78 -0.64
N ARG A 35 -8.68 5.70 -1.50
CA ARG A 35 -10.11 5.82 -1.85
C ARG A 35 -10.64 4.55 -2.50
N TYR A 36 -9.85 3.92 -3.37
CA TYR A 36 -10.21 2.66 -4.00
C TYR A 36 -10.40 1.56 -2.95
N LEU A 37 -9.44 1.38 -2.03
CA LEU A 37 -9.53 0.36 -0.98
C LEU A 37 -10.74 0.58 -0.05
N SER A 38 -11.04 1.82 0.32
CA SER A 38 -12.20 2.15 1.17
C SER A 38 -13.54 1.79 0.52
N ASN A 39 -13.64 1.94 -0.81
CA ASN A 39 -14.88 1.75 -1.56
C ASN A 39 -15.02 0.35 -2.17
N TYR A 40 -13.93 -0.40 -2.30
CA TYR A 40 -13.92 -1.71 -2.93
C TYR A 40 -14.88 -2.69 -2.25
N GLY A 41 -15.65 -3.44 -3.02
CA GLY A 41 -16.55 -4.49 -2.51
C GLY A 41 -17.76 -4.00 -1.72
N GLY A 42 -17.98 -2.69 -1.56
CA GLY A 42 -19.14 -2.14 -0.86
C GLY A 42 -19.26 -2.63 0.58
N LEU A 43 -20.33 -3.38 0.88
CA LEU A 43 -20.58 -4.00 2.19
C LEU A 43 -20.07 -5.45 2.29
N ASN A 44 -19.47 -6.00 1.23
CA ASN A 44 -18.91 -7.35 1.26
C ASN A 44 -17.56 -7.36 1.99
N TYR A 45 -17.59 -7.80 3.25
CA TYR A 45 -16.41 -7.87 4.11
C TYR A 45 -15.31 -8.79 3.58
N SER A 46 -15.66 -9.88 2.88
CA SER A 46 -14.66 -10.78 2.28
C SER A 46 -13.93 -10.10 1.12
N ASP A 47 -14.64 -9.32 0.29
CA ASP A 47 -14.01 -8.53 -0.78
C ASP A 47 -13.09 -7.44 -0.22
N LYS A 48 -13.56 -6.70 0.80
CA LYS A 48 -12.76 -5.70 1.50
C LYS A 48 -11.54 -6.30 2.20
N GLY A 49 -11.71 -7.44 2.86
CA GLY A 49 -10.62 -8.15 3.50
C GLY A 49 -9.57 -8.61 2.49
N ALA A 50 -10.01 -9.26 1.41
CA ALA A 50 -9.13 -9.79 0.38
C ALA A 50 -8.33 -8.69 -0.32
N ILE A 51 -8.97 -7.57 -0.69
CA ILE A 51 -8.27 -6.48 -1.38
C ILE A 51 -7.26 -5.76 -0.47
N ASN A 52 -7.58 -5.60 0.82
CA ASN A 52 -6.64 -5.04 1.79
C ASN A 52 -5.45 -5.97 2.02
N MET A 53 -5.69 -7.28 2.15
CA MET A 53 -4.61 -8.26 2.28
C MET A 53 -3.74 -8.32 1.02
N ALA A 54 -4.34 -8.22 -0.17
CA ALA A 54 -3.59 -8.12 -1.42
C ALA A 54 -2.70 -6.87 -1.48
N SER A 55 -3.22 -5.71 -1.06
CA SER A 55 -2.45 -4.45 -0.96
C SER A 55 -1.26 -4.58 0.00
N MET A 56 -1.48 -5.15 1.19
CA MET A 56 -0.42 -5.39 2.17
C MET A 56 0.62 -6.40 1.67
N ALA A 57 0.17 -7.52 1.10
CA ALA A 57 1.04 -8.55 0.55
C ALA A 57 1.92 -8.00 -0.57
N PHE A 58 1.36 -7.18 -1.46
CA PHE A 58 2.10 -6.50 -2.51
C PHE A 58 3.16 -5.57 -1.92
N THR A 59 2.78 -4.70 -1.00
CA THR A 59 3.66 -3.67 -0.44
C THR A 59 4.87 -4.32 0.24
N GLN A 60 4.65 -5.38 1.02
CA GLN A 60 5.72 -6.13 1.68
C GLN A 60 6.59 -6.93 0.70
N SER A 61 6.10 -7.27 -0.50
CA SER A 61 6.85 -8.08 -1.47
C SER A 61 7.63 -7.22 -2.46
N CYS A 62 7.05 -6.11 -2.92
CA CYS A 62 7.70 -5.21 -3.88
C CYS A 62 8.42 -4.02 -3.21
N ASN A 63 8.31 -3.86 -1.89
CA ASN A 63 8.85 -2.72 -1.12
C ASN A 63 8.43 -1.35 -1.67
N ARG A 64 7.17 -1.22 -2.09
CA ARG A 64 6.57 0.03 -2.58
C ARG A 64 5.05 -0.01 -2.47
N ASN A 65 4.43 1.16 -2.52
CA ASN A 65 2.99 1.28 -2.58
C ASN A 65 2.42 0.67 -3.87
N ILE A 66 1.26 0.03 -3.75
CA ILE A 66 0.48 -0.47 -4.88
C ILE A 66 -0.33 0.65 -5.52
N THR A 67 -0.51 0.58 -6.84
CA THR A 67 -1.38 1.48 -7.61
C THR A 67 -2.78 0.89 -7.81
N VAL A 68 -3.77 1.72 -8.17
CA VAL A 68 -5.13 1.23 -8.47
C VAL A 68 -5.13 0.24 -9.64
N SER A 69 -4.33 0.48 -10.67
CA SER A 69 -4.20 -0.43 -11.83
C SER A 69 -3.66 -1.81 -11.42
N GLU A 70 -2.68 -1.85 -10.52
CA GLU A 70 -2.12 -3.10 -10.01
C GLU A 70 -3.12 -3.84 -9.12
N LEU A 71 -3.86 -3.13 -8.27
CA LEU A 71 -4.94 -3.72 -7.48
C LEU A 71 -6.04 -4.32 -8.37
N ASN A 72 -6.48 -3.59 -9.40
CA ASN A 72 -7.43 -4.11 -10.40
C ASN A 72 -6.87 -5.36 -11.11
N SER A 73 -5.58 -5.37 -11.43
CA SER A 73 -4.94 -6.52 -12.07
C SER A 73 -4.89 -7.74 -11.13
N ILE A 74 -4.65 -7.51 -9.84
CA ILE A 74 -4.66 -8.57 -8.82
C ILE A 74 -6.10 -9.05 -8.59
N SER A 75 -7.08 -8.16 -8.44
CA SER A 75 -8.46 -8.55 -8.14
C SER A 75 -9.12 -9.37 -9.23
N ALA A 76 -8.70 -9.20 -10.49
CA ALA A 76 -9.14 -10.02 -11.62
C ALA A 76 -8.43 -11.38 -11.74
N SER A 77 -7.49 -11.72 -10.84
CA SER A 77 -6.72 -12.96 -10.90
C SER A 77 -7.41 -14.13 -10.20
N ALA A 78 -7.08 -15.36 -10.62
CA ALA A 78 -7.59 -16.57 -9.99
C ALA A 78 -7.07 -16.71 -8.55
N GLU A 79 -5.83 -16.30 -8.31
CA GLU A 79 -5.20 -16.28 -6.99
C GLU A 79 -5.97 -15.36 -6.02
N PHE A 80 -6.53 -14.26 -6.52
CA PHE A 80 -7.37 -13.39 -5.71
C PHE A 80 -8.73 -14.00 -5.39
N ALA A 81 -9.34 -14.71 -6.35
CA ALA A 81 -10.56 -15.47 -6.09
C ALA A 81 -10.33 -16.56 -5.02
N GLU A 82 -9.17 -17.23 -5.05
CA GLU A 82 -8.78 -18.17 -3.99
C GLU A 82 -8.64 -17.46 -2.64
N LEU A 83 -7.91 -16.34 -2.58
CA LEU A 83 -7.76 -15.56 -1.35
C LEU A 83 -9.13 -15.15 -0.78
N LYS A 84 -10.03 -14.64 -1.63
CA LYS A 84 -11.40 -14.28 -1.25
C LYS A 84 -12.16 -15.47 -0.69
N SER A 85 -12.08 -16.64 -1.34
CA SER A 85 -12.74 -17.87 -0.87
C SER A 85 -12.25 -18.26 0.53
N LYS A 86 -10.95 -18.16 0.81
CA LYS A 86 -10.39 -18.43 2.15
C LYS A 86 -10.88 -17.45 3.22
N MET A 87 -11.32 -16.25 2.82
CA MET A 87 -11.84 -15.20 3.70
C MET A 87 -13.38 -15.14 3.75
N GLN A 88 -14.08 -16.11 3.16
CA GLN A 88 -15.53 -16.21 3.27
C GLN A 88 -15.97 -16.55 4.70
N ASN A 89 -17.22 -16.24 5.03
CA ASN A 89 -17.85 -16.54 6.32
C ASN A 89 -17.09 -15.95 7.51
N GLY A 90 -16.54 -14.75 7.34
CA GLY A 90 -15.85 -14.02 8.42
C GLY A 90 -14.44 -14.54 8.75
N LYS A 91 -13.91 -15.47 7.96
CA LYS A 91 -12.53 -15.97 8.16
C LYS A 91 -11.51 -14.89 7.80
N THR A 92 -10.43 -14.83 8.58
CA THR A 92 -9.30 -13.94 8.33
C THR A 92 -8.15 -14.73 7.71
N VAL A 93 -7.42 -14.09 6.80
CA VAL A 93 -6.18 -14.63 6.22
C VAL A 93 -5.06 -13.65 6.55
N GLY A 94 -4.02 -14.12 7.21
CA GLY A 94 -2.84 -13.30 7.53
C GLY A 94 -2.01 -12.96 6.29
N VAL A 95 -1.28 -11.85 6.36
CA VAL A 95 -0.52 -11.32 5.21
C VAL A 95 0.48 -12.33 4.64
N ASN A 96 1.16 -13.14 5.46
CA ASN A 96 2.09 -14.15 4.96
C ASN A 96 1.40 -15.22 4.10
N LYS A 97 0.19 -15.63 4.47
CA LYS A 97 -0.58 -16.59 3.68
C LYS A 97 -1.13 -15.93 2.41
N ALA A 98 -1.55 -14.68 2.49
CA ALA A 98 -1.95 -13.90 1.32
C ALA A 98 -0.78 -13.73 0.32
N LYS A 99 0.44 -13.44 0.81
CA LYS A 99 1.66 -13.38 -0.02
C LYS A 99 1.92 -14.70 -0.74
N PHE A 100 1.76 -15.82 -0.05
CA PHE A 100 1.92 -17.14 -0.65
C PHE A 100 0.89 -17.40 -1.75
N ILE A 101 -0.40 -17.15 -1.48
CA ILE A 101 -1.48 -17.34 -2.45
C ILE A 101 -1.27 -16.44 -3.68
N LEU A 102 -0.92 -15.17 -3.47
CA LEU A 102 -0.76 -14.18 -4.52
C LEU A 102 0.64 -14.13 -5.15
N TYR A 103 1.53 -15.07 -4.80
CA TYR A 103 2.97 -14.98 -5.09
C TYR A 103 3.25 -14.75 -6.57
N GLU A 104 2.71 -15.58 -7.45
CA GLU A 104 2.96 -15.52 -8.89
C GLU A 104 2.53 -14.19 -9.48
N LYS A 105 1.31 -13.74 -9.15
CA LYS A 105 0.76 -12.46 -9.62
C LYS A 105 1.59 -11.28 -9.12
N ILE A 106 1.92 -11.24 -7.83
CA ILE A 106 2.70 -10.15 -7.23
C ILE A 106 4.11 -10.12 -7.82
N ASN A 107 4.77 -11.27 -7.94
CA ASN A 107 6.12 -11.37 -8.48
C ASN A 107 6.21 -10.81 -9.92
N LYS A 108 5.22 -11.14 -10.77
CA LYS A 108 5.12 -10.59 -12.13
C LYS A 108 4.98 -9.07 -12.13
N LEU A 109 4.18 -8.51 -11.23
CA LEU A 109 3.99 -7.05 -11.12
C LEU A 109 5.22 -6.33 -10.53
N CYS A 110 5.90 -6.91 -9.54
CA CYS A 110 7.13 -6.33 -9.00
C CYS A 110 8.21 -6.24 -10.09
N LYS A 111 8.31 -7.24 -10.97
CA LYS A 111 9.32 -7.31 -12.04
C LYS A 111 9.06 -6.36 -13.22
N LYS A 112 7.79 -6.10 -13.58
CA LYS A 112 7.42 -5.21 -14.71
C LYS A 112 7.86 -3.75 -14.57
N ARG A 113 8.31 -3.33 -13.38
CA ARG A 113 8.75 -1.95 -13.06
C ARG A 113 10.26 -1.83 -12.82
N LYS A 114 11.02 -2.92 -12.94
CA LYS A 114 12.49 -2.91 -12.96
C LYS A 114 12.97 -2.83 -14.41
#